data_AF-A0A2G6P354-F1
#
_entry.id   AF-A0A2G6P354-F1
#
_cell.length_a   1.000
_cell.length_b   1.000
_cell.length_c   1.000
_cell.angle_alpha   90.00
_cell.angle_beta   90.00
_cell.angle_gamma   90.00
#
_symmetry.space_group_name_H-M   'P 1'
#
loop_
_entity.id
_entity.type
_entity.pdbx_description
1 polymer ?
#
loop_
_entity_poly.entity_id
_entity_poly.type
_entity_poly.pdbx_seq_one_letter_code
_entity_poly.pdbx_strand_id
1 'polypeptide(L)'
;NLKIHGVNGDITNKNNGGIFLRVFGKSGEVPTFFDNLLVENCHIHDVDRTGVSNYSYYDDRSLNAIDNWTPNTNYVVRKNTFERTGANALIFRVAKSPLVEHNVFDHCAIKESGNAFFNFNTDDAIMQYNESRYTKYNVGDVDAGGIDSDYKTKNTIIQYNYIHDNDFGPLITGGPNAGFNDNTIVRYNIFENDGITRNPSDNRIDWVFKISGNTTNTYVHNNFFYINDEKVNRAIIYHKKWGKYPKKTTYFNNVIINKGTNNYYELTNSTQNVFTNNGIESTAVTNLPAQQNLVEGDLMIDWSNGNYTIQSGSPVIGAGTKIINMPNKDYFGNSISGAINIGISQK
;
A
#
# COMPACT_ATOMS: atom_id res chain seq x y z
N ASN A 1 10.26 22.79 4.37
CA ASN A 1 9.54 24.03 4.80
C ASN A 1 8.99 24.83 3.62
N LEU A 2 8.55 24.19 2.54
CA LEU A 2 7.92 24.91 1.42
C LEU A 2 6.41 24.79 1.50
N LYS A 3 5.70 25.85 1.12
CA LYS A 3 4.27 25.79 0.81
C LYS A 3 4.10 25.92 -0.70
N ILE A 4 3.60 24.88 -1.36
CA ILE A 4 3.48 24.80 -2.82
C ILE A 4 2.00 24.61 -3.15
N HIS A 5 1.41 25.57 -3.86
CA HIS A 5 0.00 25.52 -4.21
C HIS A 5 -0.34 26.34 -5.45
N GLY A 6 -1.52 26.08 -6.03
CA GLY A 6 -2.01 26.80 -7.21
C GLY A 6 -1.25 26.44 -8.48
N VAL A 7 -0.66 25.24 -8.54
CA VAL A 7 0.04 24.73 -9.71
C VAL A 7 -0.96 24.00 -10.60
N ASN A 8 -1.51 24.68 -11.59
CA ASN A 8 -2.50 24.13 -12.53
C ASN A 8 -1.79 23.44 -13.71
N GLY A 9 -1.11 22.32 -13.45
CA GLY A 9 -0.42 21.53 -14.48
C GLY A 9 -1.37 20.75 -15.39
N ASP A 10 -0.80 20.09 -16.40
CA ASP A 10 -1.54 19.23 -17.32
C ASP A 10 -2.00 17.93 -16.62
N ILE A 11 -3.30 17.82 -16.37
CA ILE A 11 -3.92 16.68 -15.67
C ILE A 11 -3.70 15.33 -16.36
N THR A 12 -3.44 15.34 -17.67
CA THR A 12 -3.31 14.11 -18.48
C THR A 12 -1.89 13.56 -18.51
N ASN A 13 -0.90 14.36 -18.12
CA ASN A 13 0.52 14.03 -18.23
C ASN A 13 1.17 13.85 -16.85
N LYS A 14 1.92 12.76 -16.63
CA LYS A 14 2.62 12.49 -15.35
C LYS A 14 3.92 13.29 -15.17
N ASN A 15 4.39 13.97 -16.22
CA ASN A 15 5.65 14.73 -16.21
C ASN A 15 5.49 16.19 -15.77
N ASN A 16 4.60 16.45 -14.80
CA ASN A 16 4.39 17.75 -14.18
C ASN A 16 3.81 17.59 -12.76
N GLY A 17 3.82 18.67 -11.98
CA GLY A 17 3.28 18.69 -10.63
C GLY A 17 3.81 19.85 -9.79
N GLY A 18 3.55 19.81 -8.48
CA GLY A 18 4.08 20.80 -7.53
C GLY A 18 5.61 20.80 -7.50
N ILE A 19 6.23 19.61 -7.37
CA ILE A 19 7.67 19.39 -7.54
C ILE A 19 7.86 18.28 -8.58
N PHE A 20 8.63 18.57 -9.63
CA PHE A 20 8.99 17.58 -10.63
C PHE A 20 10.50 17.52 -10.85
N LEU A 21 11.09 16.34 -10.69
CA LEU A 21 12.53 16.11 -10.85
C LEU A 21 12.78 15.23 -12.07
N ARG A 22 13.74 15.61 -12.91
CA ARG A 22 14.02 14.90 -14.15
C ARG A 22 15.50 14.62 -14.35
N VAL A 23 15.82 13.36 -14.60
CA VAL A 23 17.13 12.92 -15.09
C VAL A 23 17.03 12.72 -16.60
N PHE A 24 17.77 13.53 -17.35
CA PHE A 24 17.91 13.39 -18.80
C PHE A 24 19.09 12.46 -19.12
N GLY A 25 19.08 11.87 -20.30
CA GLY A 25 20.18 11.05 -20.79
C GLY A 25 19.94 10.57 -22.21
N LYS A 26 20.97 9.97 -22.80
CA LYS A 26 20.89 9.21 -24.05
C LYS A 26 21.82 7.99 -24.00
N SER A 27 21.62 7.04 -24.91
CA SER A 27 22.49 5.87 -25.03
C SER A 27 23.95 6.27 -25.24
N GLY A 28 24.86 5.61 -24.51
CA GLY A 28 26.31 5.86 -24.56
C GLY A 28 26.81 7.04 -23.73
N GLU A 29 25.93 7.83 -23.10
CA GLU A 29 26.35 8.84 -22.11
C GLU A 29 26.58 8.23 -20.73
N VAL A 30 27.44 8.89 -19.96
CA VAL A 30 27.65 8.57 -18.54
C VAL A 30 26.33 8.79 -17.79
N PRO A 31 25.80 7.76 -17.10
CA PRO A 31 24.55 7.90 -16.37
C PRO A 31 24.61 8.97 -15.28
N THR A 32 23.51 9.71 -15.14
CA THR A 32 23.31 10.70 -14.07
C THR A 32 22.16 10.27 -13.17
N PHE A 33 22.19 10.70 -11.92
CA PHE A 33 21.18 10.38 -10.91
C PHE A 33 21.24 11.40 -9.77
N PHE A 34 20.22 11.45 -8.93
CA PHE A 34 20.24 12.21 -7.69
C PHE A 34 20.80 11.37 -6.55
N ASP A 35 21.72 11.95 -5.79
CA ASP A 35 22.16 11.44 -4.49
C ASP A 35 21.74 12.43 -3.40
N ASN A 36 21.31 11.90 -2.26
CA ASN A 36 20.88 12.67 -1.09
C ASN A 36 19.71 13.65 -1.38
N LEU A 37 18.69 13.15 -2.09
CA LEU A 37 17.48 13.90 -2.38
C LEU A 37 16.54 13.88 -1.18
N LEU A 38 16.30 15.04 -0.58
CA LEU A 38 15.43 15.20 0.60
C LEU A 38 14.26 16.14 0.29
N VAL A 39 13.02 15.64 0.41
CA VAL A 39 11.81 16.44 0.42
C VAL A 39 11.21 16.37 1.82
N GLU A 40 11.31 17.46 2.58
CA GLU A 40 10.85 17.46 3.96
C GLU A 40 10.12 18.71 4.42
N ASN A 41 9.17 18.49 5.34
CA ASN A 41 8.42 19.55 6.02
C ASN A 41 7.74 20.50 5.02
N CYS A 42 7.22 19.97 3.91
CA CYS A 42 6.51 20.75 2.89
C CYS A 42 5.00 20.55 3.02
N HIS A 43 4.24 21.58 2.67
CA HIS A 43 2.80 21.52 2.47
C HIS A 43 2.52 21.74 0.98
N ILE A 44 2.06 20.69 0.30
CA ILE A 44 1.83 20.68 -1.15
C ILE A 44 0.34 20.47 -1.37
N HIS A 45 -0.37 21.49 -1.83
CA HIS A 45 -1.83 21.43 -1.92
C HIS A 45 -2.40 22.16 -3.13
N ASP A 46 -3.57 21.73 -3.63
CA ASP A 46 -4.22 22.33 -4.80
C ASP A 46 -3.27 22.39 -6.01
N VAL A 47 -2.76 21.22 -6.42
CA VAL A 47 -1.83 21.07 -7.53
C VAL A 47 -2.27 19.98 -8.50
N ASP A 48 -2.04 20.22 -9.78
CA ASP A 48 -2.20 19.27 -10.88
C ASP A 48 -0.85 19.05 -11.57
N ARG A 49 -0.57 17.87 -12.14
CA ARG A 49 -1.27 16.59 -11.93
C ARG A 49 -0.88 15.93 -10.60
N THR A 50 0.42 15.98 -10.26
CA THR A 50 1.00 15.25 -9.12
C THR A 50 1.55 16.22 -8.07
N GLY A 51 1.56 15.85 -6.79
CA GLY A 51 2.24 16.65 -5.76
C GLY A 51 3.77 16.68 -5.97
N VAL A 52 4.42 15.54 -5.76
CA VAL A 52 5.85 15.33 -6.01
C VAL A 52 6.01 14.13 -6.94
N SER A 53 6.81 14.28 -7.99
CA SER A 53 7.07 13.20 -8.95
C SER A 53 8.46 13.33 -9.54
N ASN A 54 9.03 12.21 -10.00
CA ASN A 54 10.25 12.23 -10.76
C ASN A 54 10.22 11.28 -11.97
N TYR A 55 11.10 11.54 -12.93
CA TYR A 55 11.36 10.70 -14.09
C TYR A 55 12.87 10.55 -14.31
N SER A 56 13.30 9.38 -14.79
CA SER A 56 14.68 9.13 -15.23
C SER A 56 14.70 8.46 -16.58
N TYR A 57 15.64 8.87 -17.44
CA TYR A 57 15.97 8.15 -18.68
C TYR A 57 16.57 6.76 -18.41
N TYR A 58 17.27 6.61 -17.28
CA TYR A 58 17.92 5.37 -16.87
C TYR A 58 16.96 4.50 -16.05
N ASP A 59 15.85 4.06 -16.65
CA ASP A 59 14.76 3.32 -16.01
C ASP A 59 14.48 1.91 -16.60
N ASP A 60 15.35 1.39 -17.46
CA ASP A 60 15.12 0.09 -18.10
C ASP A 60 15.73 -1.08 -17.31
N ARG A 61 14.88 -2.03 -16.95
CA ARG A 61 15.25 -3.26 -16.26
C ARG A 61 14.11 -4.27 -16.29
N SER A 62 14.49 -5.52 -16.06
CA SER A 62 13.58 -6.63 -15.79
C SER A 62 13.78 -7.16 -14.37
N LEU A 63 13.02 -8.20 -14.00
CA LEU A 63 13.20 -8.87 -12.70
C LEU A 63 14.63 -9.42 -12.55
N ASN A 64 15.25 -9.89 -13.64
CA ASN A 64 16.50 -10.65 -13.59
C ASN A 64 17.68 -9.96 -14.29
N ALA A 65 17.49 -8.79 -14.89
CA ALA A 65 18.53 -8.06 -15.59
C ALA A 65 18.41 -6.54 -15.36
N ILE A 66 19.56 -5.89 -15.25
CA ILE A 66 19.71 -4.43 -15.21
C ILE A 66 20.23 -4.03 -16.59
N ASP A 67 19.37 -3.43 -17.42
CA ASP A 67 19.70 -3.06 -18.80
C ASP A 67 20.18 -1.60 -18.86
N ASN A 68 19.31 -0.67 -18.50
CA ASN A 68 19.60 0.76 -18.42
C ASN A 68 18.95 1.36 -17.16
N TRP A 69 19.30 0.86 -15.98
CA TRP A 69 18.76 1.33 -14.70
C TRP A 69 19.86 1.90 -13.80
N THR A 70 19.82 3.22 -13.59
CA THR A 70 20.71 3.94 -12.67
C THR A 70 19.85 4.65 -11.62
N PRO A 71 19.75 4.10 -10.40
CA PRO A 71 18.83 4.61 -9.40
C PRO A 71 19.33 5.87 -8.70
N ASN A 72 18.38 6.71 -8.30
CA ASN A 72 18.60 7.70 -7.25
C ASN A 72 18.94 6.99 -5.93
N THR A 73 19.84 7.58 -5.15
CA THR A 73 20.28 7.04 -3.87
C THR A 73 20.04 8.05 -2.75
N ASN A 74 19.87 7.55 -1.52
CA ASN A 74 19.56 8.38 -0.35
C ASN A 74 18.34 9.30 -0.59
N TYR A 75 17.30 8.77 -1.24
CA TYR A 75 16.07 9.51 -1.53
C TYR A 75 15.10 9.39 -0.36
N VAL A 76 14.85 10.50 0.34
CA VAL A 76 13.96 10.59 1.50
C VAL A 76 12.83 11.59 1.25
N VAL A 77 11.59 11.17 1.51
CA VAL A 77 10.41 12.03 1.55
C VAL A 77 9.77 11.91 2.92
N ARG A 78 9.83 12.97 3.74
CA ARG A 78 9.33 12.88 5.11
C ARG A 78 8.63 14.11 5.64
N LYS A 79 7.68 13.91 6.56
CA LYS A 79 7.02 15.01 7.30
C LYS A 79 6.33 16.02 6.37
N ASN A 80 5.87 15.58 5.21
CA ASN A 80 5.14 16.43 4.27
C ASN A 80 3.63 16.22 4.42
N THR A 81 2.87 17.25 4.10
CA THR A 81 1.42 17.16 3.92
C THR A 81 1.10 17.37 2.45
N PHE A 82 0.41 16.41 1.86
CA PHE A 82 -0.14 16.48 0.52
C PHE A 82 -1.65 16.57 0.62
N GLU A 83 -2.26 17.57 -0.01
CA GLU A 83 -3.70 17.79 0.08
C GLU A 83 -4.31 18.17 -1.27
N ARG A 84 -5.49 17.62 -1.63
CA ARG A 84 -6.23 18.04 -2.85
C ARG A 84 -5.39 18.03 -4.14
N THR A 85 -4.59 16.98 -4.35
CA THR A 85 -3.87 16.79 -5.61
C THR A 85 -4.82 16.30 -6.72
N GLY A 86 -4.62 16.78 -7.94
CA GLY A 86 -5.48 16.43 -9.08
C GLY A 86 -5.53 14.94 -9.37
N ALA A 87 -4.36 14.28 -9.36
CA ALA A 87 -4.22 12.83 -9.37
C ALA A 87 -3.39 12.41 -8.13
N ASN A 88 -2.44 11.50 -8.33
CA ASN A 88 -1.51 11.02 -7.30
C ASN A 88 -0.83 12.17 -6.53
N ALA A 89 -0.57 12.01 -5.24
CA ALA A 89 0.15 13.02 -4.46
C ALA A 89 1.66 12.83 -4.51
N LEU A 90 2.15 11.61 -4.37
CA LEU A 90 3.59 11.32 -4.44
C LEU A 90 3.87 10.12 -5.34
N ILE A 91 4.81 10.30 -6.26
CA ILE A 91 5.35 9.18 -7.02
C ILE A 91 6.87 9.25 -6.99
N PHE A 92 7.50 8.21 -6.44
CA PHE A 92 8.94 8.14 -6.33
C PHE A 92 9.47 6.97 -7.14
N ARG A 93 10.32 7.31 -8.12
CA ARG A 93 10.75 6.40 -9.17
C ARG A 93 12.24 6.20 -9.20
N VAL A 94 12.64 5.04 -9.71
CA VAL A 94 14.03 4.76 -10.10
C VAL A 94 14.98 5.09 -8.96
N ALA A 95 14.81 4.39 -7.84
CA ALA A 95 15.52 4.66 -6.61
C ALA A 95 15.93 3.36 -5.90
N LYS A 96 17.05 3.42 -5.18
CA LYS A 96 17.52 2.34 -4.33
C LYS A 96 17.40 2.76 -2.87
N SER A 97 16.71 1.93 -2.10
CA SER A 97 16.39 2.15 -0.68
C SER A 97 15.74 3.50 -0.37
N PRO A 98 14.73 3.98 -1.14
CA PRO A 98 14.05 5.21 -0.79
C PRO A 98 13.25 5.05 0.52
N LEU A 99 13.22 6.11 1.32
CA LEU A 99 12.49 6.17 2.58
C LEU A 99 11.36 7.20 2.50
N VAL A 100 10.13 6.74 2.64
CA VAL A 100 8.93 7.59 2.69
C VAL A 100 8.30 7.46 4.05
N GLU A 101 8.40 8.50 4.89
CA GLU A 101 7.95 8.40 6.28
C GLU A 101 7.30 9.65 6.88
N HIS A 102 6.36 9.45 7.81
CA HIS A 102 5.70 10.55 8.52
C HIS A 102 5.01 11.56 7.60
N ASN A 103 4.55 11.16 6.42
CA ASN A 103 3.78 12.04 5.53
C ASN A 103 2.28 11.85 5.76
N VAL A 104 1.51 12.90 5.50
CA VAL A 104 0.04 12.88 5.48
C VAL A 104 -0.43 13.11 4.05
N PHE A 105 -1.28 12.23 3.54
CA PHE A 105 -1.93 12.35 2.25
C PHE A 105 -3.43 12.48 2.48
N ASP A 106 -4.01 13.62 2.14
CA ASP A 106 -5.38 13.96 2.48
C ASP A 106 -6.16 14.40 1.24
N HIS A 107 -7.26 13.70 0.91
CA HIS A 107 -8.07 14.03 -0.25
C HIS A 107 -7.26 14.12 -1.55
N CYS A 108 -6.47 13.09 -1.86
CA CYS A 108 -5.72 13.02 -3.12
C CYS A 108 -6.59 12.51 -4.29
N ALA A 109 -6.11 12.67 -5.52
CA ALA A 109 -6.74 12.19 -6.75
C ALA A 109 -8.15 12.76 -7.04
N ILE A 110 -8.38 14.04 -6.74
CA ILE A 110 -9.74 14.63 -6.78
C ILE A 110 -10.27 14.93 -8.19
N LYS A 111 -9.46 14.75 -9.24
CA LYS A 111 -9.83 15.07 -10.63
C LYS A 111 -9.59 13.94 -11.63
N GLU A 112 -8.62 13.06 -11.36
CA GLU A 112 -8.15 12.04 -12.30
C GLU A 112 -7.56 10.83 -11.54
N SER A 113 -7.54 9.67 -12.18
CA SER A 113 -7.09 8.41 -11.56
C SER A 113 -5.70 8.51 -10.94
N GLY A 114 -5.60 8.06 -9.68
CA GLY A 114 -4.34 7.97 -8.96
C GLY A 114 -4.47 7.40 -7.56
N ASN A 115 -3.38 6.80 -7.09
CA ASN A 115 -3.18 6.46 -5.69
C ASN A 115 -2.61 7.68 -4.95
N ALA A 116 -2.85 7.83 -3.65
CA ALA A 116 -2.23 8.91 -2.87
C ALA A 116 -0.70 8.87 -3.02
N PHE A 117 -0.06 7.72 -2.81
CA PHE A 117 1.37 7.59 -3.07
C PHE A 117 1.81 6.17 -3.43
N PHE A 118 2.88 6.08 -4.23
CA PHE A 118 3.44 4.80 -4.64
C PHE A 118 4.91 4.88 -5.10
N ASN A 119 5.61 3.75 -4.96
CA ASN A 119 6.93 3.54 -5.56
C ASN A 119 6.81 2.92 -6.93
N PHE A 120 7.71 3.24 -7.84
CA PHE A 120 7.77 2.59 -9.16
C PHE A 120 9.22 2.40 -9.57
N ASN A 121 9.58 1.20 -10.01
CA ASN A 121 10.95 0.91 -10.46
C ASN A 121 12.03 1.14 -9.39
N THR A 122 11.79 0.66 -8.17
CA THR A 122 12.67 0.83 -7.01
C THR A 122 13.07 -0.49 -6.38
N ASP A 123 14.26 -0.54 -5.76
CA ASP A 123 14.64 -1.67 -4.89
C ASP A 123 14.71 -1.21 -3.43
N ASP A 124 14.24 -2.07 -2.51
CA ASP A 124 14.33 -1.91 -1.05
C ASP A 124 13.62 -0.66 -0.49
N ALA A 125 12.52 -0.24 -1.12
CA ALA A 125 11.73 0.91 -0.67
C ALA A 125 11.09 0.65 0.71
N ILE A 126 11.16 1.64 1.59
CA ILE A 126 10.47 1.61 2.90
C ILE A 126 9.43 2.72 2.94
N MET A 127 8.18 2.34 3.16
CA MET A 127 7.06 3.25 3.38
C MET A 127 6.54 3.05 4.81
N GLN A 128 6.80 4.02 5.71
CA GLN A 128 6.48 3.84 7.12
C GLN A 128 5.94 5.06 7.86
N TYR A 129 5.08 4.85 8.85
CA TYR A 129 4.51 5.93 9.67
C TYR A 129 3.79 7.01 8.86
N ASN A 130 3.26 6.69 7.68
CA ASN A 130 2.45 7.62 6.89
C ASN A 130 0.98 7.46 7.21
N GLU A 131 0.23 8.54 6.98
CA GLU A 131 -1.23 8.53 6.99
C GLU A 131 -1.74 8.82 5.57
N SER A 132 -2.66 8.01 5.06
CA SER A 132 -3.37 8.32 3.81
C SER A 132 -4.86 8.16 3.97
N ARG A 133 -5.58 9.22 3.62
CA ARG A 133 -7.02 9.26 3.78
C ARG A 133 -7.76 9.96 2.66
N TYR A 134 -8.99 9.48 2.44
CA TYR A 134 -9.94 10.12 1.54
C TYR A 134 -9.47 10.26 0.09
N THR A 135 -8.54 9.40 -0.38
CA THR A 135 -8.19 9.32 -1.81
C THR A 135 -9.44 9.04 -2.63
N LYS A 136 -9.60 9.79 -3.73
CA LYS A 136 -10.84 9.84 -4.49
C LYS A 136 -10.81 8.93 -5.71
N TYR A 137 -11.92 8.23 -5.90
CA TYR A 137 -12.29 7.58 -7.15
C TYR A 137 -13.11 8.56 -8.00
N ASN A 138 -12.73 8.68 -9.26
CA ASN A 138 -13.46 9.37 -10.32
C ASN A 138 -14.00 8.33 -11.31
N VAL A 139 -15.13 8.64 -11.97
CA VAL A 139 -15.79 7.67 -12.86
C VAL A 139 -14.85 7.21 -13.98
N GLY A 140 -14.62 5.90 -14.05
CA GLY A 140 -13.69 5.27 -15.00
C GLY A 140 -12.29 5.02 -14.45
N ASP A 141 -12.00 5.42 -13.21
CA ASP A 141 -10.68 5.24 -12.61
C ASP A 141 -10.31 3.76 -12.45
N VAL A 142 -9.04 3.47 -12.69
CA VAL A 142 -8.44 2.14 -12.47
C VAL A 142 -7.79 2.01 -11.09
N ASP A 143 -7.43 3.16 -10.51
CA ASP A 143 -6.73 3.36 -9.24
C ASP A 143 -7.38 4.50 -8.45
N ALA A 144 -7.36 4.39 -7.11
CA ALA A 144 -7.89 5.36 -6.14
C ALA A 144 -7.45 4.98 -4.71
N GLY A 145 -6.30 4.32 -4.58
CA GLY A 145 -5.84 3.72 -3.32
C GLY A 145 -5.04 4.68 -2.44
N GLY A 146 -5.05 4.44 -1.13
CA GLY A 146 -4.22 5.22 -0.21
C GLY A 146 -2.71 4.94 -0.33
N ILE A 147 -2.32 3.76 -0.82
CA ILE A 147 -0.91 3.36 -0.99
C ILE A 147 -0.80 2.26 -2.04
N ASP A 148 0.27 2.25 -2.83
CA ASP A 148 0.58 1.19 -3.78
C ASP A 148 2.06 0.82 -3.78
N SER A 149 2.34 -0.48 -3.76
CA SER A 149 3.64 -0.98 -4.21
C SER A 149 3.54 -1.33 -5.69
N ASP A 150 3.95 -0.40 -6.55
CA ASP A 150 3.77 -0.54 -8.00
C ASP A 150 4.90 -1.38 -8.65
N TYR A 151 4.87 -1.53 -9.97
CA TYR A 151 5.70 -2.50 -10.67
C TYR A 151 7.13 -1.99 -11.00
N LYS A 152 7.94 -2.93 -11.48
CA LYS A 152 9.41 -2.88 -11.56
C LYS A 152 10.09 -2.79 -10.18
N THR A 153 9.45 -3.27 -9.12
CA THR A 153 9.94 -3.12 -7.74
C THR A 153 10.38 -4.43 -7.12
N LYS A 154 11.34 -4.35 -6.19
CA LYS A 154 11.76 -5.47 -5.34
C LYS A 154 11.85 -5.04 -3.88
N ASN A 155 11.50 -5.96 -2.98
CA ASN A 155 11.73 -5.85 -1.54
C ASN A 155 11.08 -4.59 -0.91
N THR A 156 9.93 -4.15 -1.43
CA THR A 156 9.21 -3.02 -0.82
C THR A 156 8.70 -3.44 0.58
N ILE A 157 8.90 -2.59 1.58
CA ILE A 157 8.35 -2.77 2.93
C ILE A 157 7.35 -1.64 3.20
N ILE A 158 6.09 -2.01 3.40
CA ILE A 158 5.01 -1.13 3.85
C ILE A 158 4.74 -1.46 5.32
N GLN A 159 5.08 -0.55 6.24
CA GLN A 159 4.93 -0.82 7.66
C GLN A 159 4.53 0.38 8.52
N TYR A 160 3.75 0.16 9.57
CA TYR A 160 3.39 1.19 10.54
C TYR A 160 2.59 2.36 9.96
N ASN A 161 1.86 2.16 8.87
CA ASN A 161 1.03 3.19 8.25
C ASN A 161 -0.42 3.12 8.76
N TYR A 162 -1.12 4.25 8.75
CA TYR A 162 -2.57 4.33 8.95
C TYR A 162 -3.22 4.76 7.64
N ILE A 163 -3.95 3.84 7.01
CA ILE A 163 -4.56 4.07 5.70
C ILE A 163 -6.05 3.86 5.88
N HIS A 164 -6.84 4.90 5.61
CA HIS A 164 -8.25 4.85 5.95
C HIS A 164 -9.17 5.68 5.06
N ASP A 165 -10.41 5.25 4.94
CA ASP A 165 -11.47 5.95 4.22
C ASP A 165 -11.12 6.35 2.77
N ASN A 166 -10.23 5.60 2.13
CA ASN A 166 -9.91 5.78 0.71
C ASN A 166 -10.96 5.05 -0.14
N ASP A 167 -11.26 5.59 -1.31
CA ASP A 167 -12.28 5.00 -2.18
C ASP A 167 -11.87 3.61 -2.68
N PHE A 168 -10.58 3.38 -2.88
CA PHE A 168 -10.00 2.04 -2.92
C PHE A 168 -9.03 1.83 -1.76
N GLY A 169 -8.94 0.59 -1.29
CA GLY A 169 -7.89 0.24 -0.34
C GLY A 169 -6.52 0.02 -0.99
N PRO A 170 -5.51 -0.33 -0.18
CA PRO A 170 -4.13 -0.54 -0.61
C PRO A 170 -3.97 -1.49 -1.79
N LEU A 171 -2.89 -1.26 -2.54
CA LEU A 171 -2.56 -2.01 -3.75
C LEU A 171 -1.14 -2.59 -3.67
N ILE A 172 -0.97 -3.77 -4.25
CA ILE A 172 0.33 -4.34 -4.59
C ILE A 172 0.26 -4.76 -6.05
N THR A 173 1.11 -4.16 -6.88
CA THR A 173 0.88 -4.13 -8.32
C THR A 173 2.15 -4.55 -9.06
N GLY A 174 2.07 -5.69 -9.76
CA GLY A 174 3.19 -6.27 -10.49
C GLY A 174 3.25 -5.91 -11.97
N GLY A 175 2.28 -5.13 -12.46
CA GLY A 175 2.24 -4.71 -13.86
C GLY A 175 1.92 -5.85 -14.85
N PRO A 176 1.63 -5.51 -16.12
CA PRO A 176 1.48 -6.46 -17.20
C PRO A 176 2.84 -6.83 -17.81
N ASN A 177 2.86 -7.82 -18.71
CA ASN A 177 4.02 -8.17 -19.54
C ASN A 177 5.31 -8.46 -18.73
N ALA A 178 6.36 -7.66 -18.96
CA ALA A 178 7.67 -7.71 -18.29
C ALA A 178 7.70 -6.93 -16.96
N GLY A 179 6.58 -6.33 -16.53
CA GLY A 179 6.42 -5.80 -15.19
C GLY A 179 6.65 -6.88 -14.13
N PHE A 180 7.09 -6.47 -12.95
CA PHE A 180 7.26 -7.35 -11.80
C PHE A 180 7.06 -6.55 -10.51
N ASN A 181 6.54 -7.20 -9.48
CA ASN A 181 6.65 -6.77 -8.09
C ASN A 181 7.04 -8.02 -7.29
N ASP A 182 8.23 -8.03 -6.72
CA ASP A 182 8.74 -9.21 -6.04
C ASP A 182 9.13 -8.92 -4.61
N ASN A 183 8.75 -9.83 -3.70
CA ASN A 183 9.14 -9.79 -2.30
C ASN A 183 8.64 -8.55 -1.53
N THR A 184 7.44 -8.04 -1.85
CA THR A 184 6.80 -6.98 -1.07
C THR A 184 6.30 -7.51 0.29
N ILE A 185 6.61 -6.79 1.36
CA ILE A 185 6.17 -7.08 2.73
C ILE A 185 5.23 -5.96 3.19
N VAL A 186 4.01 -6.31 3.59
CA VAL A 186 3.02 -5.41 4.17
C VAL A 186 2.79 -5.86 5.61
N ARG A 187 3.25 -5.06 6.59
CA ARG A 187 3.18 -5.47 7.99
C ARG A 187 2.92 -4.37 8.99
N TYR A 188 2.24 -4.69 10.09
CA TYR A 188 1.97 -3.71 11.15
C TYR A 188 1.36 -2.44 10.58
N ASN A 189 0.35 -2.53 9.71
CA ASN A 189 -0.40 -1.38 9.24
C ASN A 189 -1.84 -1.47 9.76
N ILE A 190 -2.50 -0.33 9.82
CA ILE A 190 -3.93 -0.23 10.06
C ILE A 190 -4.58 0.19 8.74
N PHE A 191 -5.53 -0.63 8.29
CA PHE A 191 -6.36 -0.40 7.12
C PHE A 191 -7.81 -0.27 7.61
N GLU A 192 -8.39 0.92 7.54
CA GLU A 192 -9.67 1.21 8.17
C GLU A 192 -10.66 1.81 7.17
N ASN A 193 -11.79 1.13 6.96
CA ASN A 193 -12.91 1.64 6.14
C ASN A 193 -12.55 2.00 4.68
N ASP A 194 -11.43 1.51 4.17
CA ASP A 194 -11.07 1.61 2.76
C ASP A 194 -12.02 0.80 1.85
N GLY A 195 -12.07 1.14 0.57
CA GLY A 195 -12.91 0.45 -0.42
C GLY A 195 -14.35 0.99 -0.47
N ILE A 196 -14.49 2.32 -0.45
CA ILE A 196 -15.79 3.00 -0.52
C ILE A 196 -16.36 2.92 -1.95
N THR A 197 -17.57 2.37 -2.13
CA THR A 197 -18.31 2.51 -3.41
C THR A 197 -18.69 3.98 -3.57
N ARG A 198 -18.34 4.57 -4.71
CA ARG A 198 -18.89 5.88 -5.10
C ARG A 198 -19.78 5.86 -6.33
N ASN A 199 -19.75 4.79 -7.11
CA ASN A 199 -20.62 4.69 -8.28
C ASN A 199 -21.07 3.24 -8.55
N PRO A 200 -22.30 2.88 -8.15
CA PRO A 200 -22.87 1.55 -8.42
C PRO A 200 -23.05 1.23 -9.92
N SER A 201 -22.99 2.24 -10.80
CA SER A 201 -23.08 2.01 -12.25
C SER A 201 -21.77 1.53 -12.88
N ASP A 202 -20.65 1.65 -12.15
CA ASP A 202 -19.38 1.07 -12.56
C ASP A 202 -19.40 -0.41 -12.17
N ASN A 203 -19.50 -1.31 -13.16
CA ASN A 203 -19.56 -2.76 -12.96
C ASN A 203 -18.19 -3.33 -12.54
N ARG A 204 -17.63 -2.78 -11.47
CA ARG A 204 -16.32 -3.12 -10.91
C ARG A 204 -16.47 -3.84 -9.58
N ILE A 205 -15.38 -4.47 -9.16
CA ILE A 205 -15.23 -4.95 -7.79
C ILE A 205 -14.67 -3.80 -6.98
N ASP A 206 -15.31 -3.46 -5.86
CA ASP A 206 -14.71 -2.63 -4.81
C ASP A 206 -13.92 -3.53 -3.84
N TRP A 207 -12.75 -3.08 -3.41
CA TRP A 207 -11.83 -3.87 -2.61
C TRP A 207 -11.27 -3.12 -1.41
N VAL A 208 -11.01 -3.87 -0.34
CA VAL A 208 -10.30 -3.39 0.86
C VAL A 208 -8.79 -3.57 0.69
N PHE A 209 -8.33 -4.61 0.01
CA PHE A 209 -6.91 -4.82 -0.30
C PHE A 209 -6.76 -5.56 -1.61
N LYS A 210 -5.94 -5.04 -2.54
CA LYS A 210 -5.78 -5.62 -3.88
C LYS A 210 -4.33 -6.03 -4.16
N ILE A 211 -4.15 -7.22 -4.71
CA ILE A 211 -2.90 -7.64 -5.36
C ILE A 211 -3.18 -7.88 -6.84
N SER A 212 -2.33 -7.39 -7.73
CA SER A 212 -2.56 -7.54 -9.17
C SER A 212 -1.28 -7.73 -9.98
N GLY A 213 -1.45 -8.20 -11.22
CA GLY A 213 -0.36 -8.31 -12.19
C GLY A 213 0.69 -9.36 -11.84
N ASN A 214 1.90 -9.20 -12.37
CA ASN A 214 3.03 -10.11 -12.15
C ASN A 214 3.68 -9.94 -10.77
N THR A 215 2.88 -10.08 -9.72
CA THR A 215 3.32 -10.00 -8.32
C THR A 215 3.70 -11.38 -7.80
N THR A 216 4.86 -11.48 -7.16
CA THR A 216 5.41 -12.73 -6.60
C THR A 216 5.97 -12.54 -5.20
N ASN A 217 5.89 -13.60 -4.40
CA ASN A 217 6.51 -13.69 -3.06
C ASN A 217 6.07 -12.57 -2.11
N THR A 218 4.78 -12.21 -2.11
CA THR A 218 4.26 -11.15 -1.24
C THR A 218 3.92 -11.70 0.15
N TYR A 219 4.25 -10.95 1.20
CA TYR A 219 3.94 -11.29 2.58
C TYR A 219 3.07 -10.19 3.19
N VAL A 220 1.86 -10.54 3.62
CA VAL A 220 0.93 -9.63 4.28
C VAL A 220 0.71 -10.14 5.69
N HIS A 221 1.27 -9.46 6.69
CA HIS A 221 1.21 -9.99 8.05
C HIS A 221 1.15 -8.99 9.18
N ASN A 222 0.58 -9.38 10.32
CA ASN A 222 0.47 -8.50 11.48
C ASN A 222 -0.19 -7.15 11.16
N ASN A 223 -1.12 -7.10 10.21
CA ASN A 223 -1.92 -5.91 9.92
C ASN A 223 -3.27 -5.99 10.63
N PHE A 224 -3.94 -4.84 10.79
CA PHE A 224 -5.30 -4.73 11.28
C PHE A 224 -6.19 -4.17 10.18
N PHE A 225 -7.19 -4.94 9.75
CA PHE A 225 -8.19 -4.51 8.79
C PHE A 225 -9.51 -4.30 9.53
N TYR A 226 -10.06 -3.09 9.45
CA TYR A 226 -11.39 -2.77 9.95
C TYR A 226 -12.32 -2.38 8.81
N ILE A 227 -13.47 -3.04 8.75
CA ILE A 227 -14.49 -2.85 7.73
C ILE A 227 -15.81 -2.60 8.45
N ASN A 228 -16.29 -1.35 8.45
CA ASN A 228 -17.57 -1.00 9.06
C ASN A 228 -18.77 -1.67 8.36
N ASP A 229 -19.93 -1.60 9.02
CA ASP A 229 -21.20 -2.19 8.57
C ASP A 229 -21.76 -1.55 7.28
N GLU A 230 -21.36 -0.32 6.98
CA GLU A 230 -21.69 0.37 5.72
C GLU A 230 -20.97 -0.23 4.50
N LYS A 231 -19.90 -1.01 4.68
CA LYS A 231 -19.19 -1.67 3.58
C LYS A 231 -19.85 -3.01 3.23
N VAL A 232 -20.70 -2.99 2.21
CA VAL A 232 -21.43 -4.16 1.72
C VAL A 232 -20.91 -4.57 0.34
N ASN A 233 -20.85 -5.88 0.04
CA ASN A 233 -20.40 -6.43 -1.25
C ASN A 233 -18.96 -6.02 -1.61
N ARG A 234 -18.03 -6.16 -0.67
CA ARG A 234 -16.60 -5.87 -0.87
C ARG A 234 -15.76 -7.13 -0.96
N ALA A 235 -14.80 -7.11 -1.87
CA ALA A 235 -13.69 -8.03 -1.80
C ALA A 235 -12.75 -7.56 -0.66
N ILE A 236 -12.72 -8.28 0.46
CA ILE A 236 -11.79 -8.02 1.57
C ILE A 236 -10.36 -8.14 1.03
N ILE A 237 -10.08 -9.25 0.37
CA ILE A 237 -8.85 -9.49 -0.39
C ILE A 237 -9.22 -9.76 -1.83
N TYR A 238 -8.63 -9.01 -2.75
CA TYR A 238 -8.84 -9.15 -4.18
C TYR A 238 -7.54 -9.41 -4.95
N HIS A 239 -7.42 -10.55 -5.61
CA HIS A 239 -6.35 -10.81 -6.57
C HIS A 239 -6.85 -10.62 -7.99
N LYS A 240 -6.31 -9.63 -8.70
CA LYS A 240 -6.76 -9.23 -10.04
C LYS A 240 -5.76 -9.60 -11.13
N LYS A 241 -6.28 -10.08 -12.27
CA LYS A 241 -5.46 -10.21 -13.49
C LYS A 241 -5.08 -8.83 -14.02
N TRP A 242 -3.78 -8.61 -14.24
CA TRP A 242 -3.31 -7.51 -15.08
C TRP A 242 -2.17 -8.01 -15.96
N GLY A 243 -2.51 -8.50 -17.16
CA GLY A 243 -1.60 -9.32 -17.98
C GLY A 243 -1.39 -10.72 -17.40
N LYS A 244 -0.89 -10.80 -16.17
CA LYS A 244 -0.69 -12.02 -15.37
C LYS A 244 -1.51 -11.99 -14.08
N TYR A 245 -1.65 -13.14 -13.44
CA TYR A 245 -2.22 -13.28 -12.10
C TYR A 245 -1.09 -13.27 -11.05
N PRO A 246 -1.34 -12.70 -9.86
CA PRO A 246 -0.41 -12.80 -8.72
C PRO A 246 -0.15 -14.26 -8.34
N LYS A 247 1.02 -14.54 -7.76
CA LYS A 247 1.36 -15.87 -7.26
C LYS A 247 2.14 -15.76 -5.94
N LYS A 248 2.07 -16.81 -5.12
CA LYS A 248 2.88 -16.92 -3.89
C LYS A 248 2.67 -15.76 -2.93
N THR A 249 1.43 -15.46 -2.58
CA THR A 249 1.13 -14.52 -1.49
C THR A 249 0.88 -15.27 -0.19
N THR A 250 1.55 -14.87 0.89
CA THR A 250 1.36 -15.43 2.23
C THR A 250 0.68 -14.40 3.13
N TYR A 251 -0.47 -14.76 3.69
CA TYR A 251 -1.25 -13.97 4.64
C TYR A 251 -1.20 -14.63 6.02
N PHE A 252 -0.60 -13.96 6.99
CA PHE A 252 -0.50 -14.52 8.34
C PHE A 252 -0.52 -13.49 9.45
N ASN A 253 -0.94 -13.87 10.65
CA ASN A 253 -1.01 -12.97 11.80
C ASN A 253 -1.84 -11.69 11.55
N ASN A 254 -2.70 -11.61 10.54
CA ASN A 254 -3.54 -10.43 10.33
C ASN A 254 -4.79 -10.53 11.20
N VAL A 255 -5.28 -9.39 11.65
CA VAL A 255 -6.62 -9.25 12.25
C VAL A 255 -7.54 -8.65 11.22
N ILE A 256 -8.71 -9.26 11.03
CA ILE A 256 -9.77 -8.76 10.15
C ILE A 256 -11.05 -8.64 10.97
N ILE A 257 -11.47 -7.41 11.22
CA ILE A 257 -12.77 -7.08 11.83
C ILE A 257 -13.70 -6.66 10.70
N ASN A 258 -14.65 -7.52 10.34
CA ASN A 258 -15.64 -7.27 9.30
C ASN A 258 -17.05 -7.17 9.88
N LYS A 259 -17.58 -5.95 9.97
CA LYS A 259 -18.97 -5.69 10.38
C LYS A 259 -19.91 -5.62 9.18
N GLY A 260 -19.37 -5.43 7.97
CA GLY A 260 -20.10 -5.40 6.72
C GLY A 260 -20.68 -6.76 6.28
N THR A 261 -21.67 -6.71 5.39
CA THR A 261 -22.38 -7.89 4.90
C THR A 261 -22.01 -8.24 3.45
N ASN A 262 -22.15 -9.51 3.08
CA ASN A 262 -21.80 -10.03 1.75
C ASN A 262 -20.37 -9.70 1.30
N ASN A 263 -19.46 -9.49 2.25
CA ASN A 263 -18.05 -9.31 1.95
C ASN A 263 -17.40 -10.67 1.69
N TYR A 264 -16.40 -10.71 0.83
CA TYR A 264 -15.86 -11.96 0.31
C TYR A 264 -14.38 -11.88 0.02
N TYR A 265 -13.77 -13.03 -0.20
CA TYR A 265 -12.42 -13.13 -0.77
C TYR A 265 -12.54 -13.48 -2.25
N GLU A 266 -11.77 -12.79 -3.10
CA GLU A 266 -11.74 -13.02 -4.54
C GLU A 266 -10.30 -13.21 -5.00
N LEU A 267 -9.83 -14.46 -5.00
CA LEU A 267 -8.46 -14.78 -5.36
C LEU A 267 -8.26 -15.08 -6.86
N THR A 268 -9.36 -15.09 -7.63
CA THR A 268 -9.39 -15.44 -9.06
C THR A 268 -8.51 -16.67 -9.39
N ASN A 269 -7.57 -16.55 -10.34
CA ASN A 269 -6.66 -17.64 -10.72
C ASN A 269 -5.27 -17.47 -10.09
N SER A 270 -5.17 -16.75 -8.97
CA SER A 270 -3.92 -16.66 -8.23
C SER A 270 -3.56 -18.02 -7.62
N THR A 271 -2.28 -18.37 -7.65
CA THR A 271 -1.81 -19.71 -7.22
C THR A 271 -0.73 -19.64 -6.15
N GLN A 272 -0.59 -20.73 -5.38
CA GLN A 272 0.39 -20.88 -4.29
C GLN A 272 0.20 -19.87 -3.16
N ASN A 273 -1.03 -19.41 -2.93
CA ASN A 273 -1.33 -18.54 -1.80
C ASN A 273 -1.44 -19.37 -0.53
N VAL A 274 -0.97 -18.80 0.58
CA VAL A 274 -0.99 -19.44 1.90
C VAL A 274 -1.68 -18.49 2.87
N PHE A 275 -2.61 -19.03 3.65
CA PHE A 275 -3.27 -18.33 4.75
C PHE A 275 -3.05 -19.14 6.03
N THR A 276 -2.59 -18.52 7.10
CA THR A 276 -2.34 -19.20 8.38
C THR A 276 -2.32 -18.23 9.54
N ASN A 277 -2.74 -18.64 10.73
CA ASN A 277 -2.64 -17.83 11.96
C ASN A 277 -3.26 -16.43 11.81
N ASN A 278 -4.34 -16.26 11.04
CA ASN A 278 -5.07 -15.00 11.01
C ASN A 278 -6.20 -15.02 12.06
N GLY A 279 -6.60 -13.84 12.52
CA GLY A 279 -7.76 -13.63 13.37
C GLY A 279 -8.87 -12.98 12.55
N ILE A 280 -10.09 -13.51 12.63
CA ILE A 280 -11.26 -12.94 11.96
C ILE A 280 -12.45 -12.83 12.91
N GLU A 281 -12.98 -11.61 13.00
CA GLU A 281 -14.27 -11.31 13.63
C GLU A 281 -15.20 -10.81 12.54
N SER A 282 -16.18 -11.62 12.13
CA SER A 282 -17.04 -11.29 11.01
C SER A 282 -18.50 -11.62 11.27
N THR A 283 -19.41 -10.75 10.84
CA THR A 283 -20.87 -11.01 10.85
C THR A 283 -21.33 -11.82 9.65
N ALA A 284 -20.69 -11.63 8.49
CA ALA A 284 -20.94 -12.40 7.26
C ALA A 284 -19.77 -12.26 6.29
N VAL A 285 -19.03 -13.35 6.05
CA VAL A 285 -17.98 -13.42 5.03
C VAL A 285 -18.12 -14.70 4.20
N THR A 286 -17.93 -14.60 2.88
CA THR A 286 -17.96 -15.74 1.96
C THR A 286 -16.61 -15.96 1.28
N ASN A 287 -16.40 -17.16 0.74
CA ASN A 287 -15.17 -17.57 0.06
C ASN A 287 -13.89 -17.45 0.92
N LEU A 288 -14.01 -17.46 2.26
CA LEU A 288 -12.86 -17.44 3.16
C LEU A 288 -11.89 -18.58 2.80
N PRO A 289 -10.63 -18.30 2.46
CA PRO A 289 -9.66 -19.34 2.12
C PRO A 289 -9.43 -20.29 3.29
N ALA A 290 -9.24 -21.57 3.00
CA ALA A 290 -8.81 -22.54 4.02
C ALA A 290 -7.46 -22.12 4.60
N GLN A 291 -7.34 -22.16 5.93
CA GLN A 291 -6.15 -21.74 6.65
C GLN A 291 -5.92 -22.56 7.91
N GLN A 292 -4.64 -22.72 8.27
CA GLN A 292 -4.25 -23.36 9.51
C GLN A 292 -4.29 -22.35 10.66
N ASN A 293 -4.63 -22.81 11.88
CA ASN A 293 -4.59 -22.00 13.11
C ASN A 293 -5.37 -20.68 13.03
N LEU A 294 -6.48 -20.66 12.30
CA LEU A 294 -7.39 -19.51 12.27
C LEU A 294 -8.03 -19.30 13.64
N VAL A 295 -8.06 -18.06 14.10
CA VAL A 295 -8.78 -17.63 15.29
C VAL A 295 -10.06 -16.93 14.83
N GLU A 296 -11.22 -17.49 15.17
CA GLU A 296 -12.53 -16.95 14.76
C GLU A 296 -13.37 -16.54 15.98
N GLY A 297 -14.22 -15.54 15.79
CA GLY A 297 -15.15 -15.07 16.82
C GLY A 297 -14.73 -13.71 17.38
N ASP A 298 -15.14 -13.43 18.62
CA ASP A 298 -14.73 -12.21 19.33
C ASP A 298 -13.23 -12.25 19.60
N LEU A 299 -12.48 -11.36 18.91
CA LEU A 299 -11.03 -11.30 19.05
C LEU A 299 -10.61 -10.51 20.28
N MET A 300 -11.56 -9.88 21.00
CA MET A 300 -11.33 -9.08 22.20
C MET A 300 -10.28 -7.99 21.98
N ILE A 301 -10.43 -7.23 20.89
CA ILE A 301 -9.59 -6.08 20.56
C ILE A 301 -10.46 -4.82 20.71
N ASP A 302 -10.02 -3.83 21.48
CA ASP A 302 -10.66 -2.53 21.53
C ASP A 302 -10.06 -1.62 20.45
N TRP A 303 -10.81 -1.40 19.37
CA TRP A 303 -10.44 -0.45 18.32
C TRP A 303 -11.16 0.91 18.45
N SER A 304 -11.93 1.12 19.51
CA SER A 304 -12.66 2.38 19.70
C SER A 304 -11.70 3.56 19.86
N ASN A 305 -12.07 4.70 19.29
CA ASN A 305 -11.30 5.95 19.35
C ASN A 305 -9.82 5.81 18.94
N GLY A 306 -9.48 4.84 18.09
CA GLY A 306 -8.11 4.61 17.61
C GLY A 306 -7.20 3.85 18.60
N ASN A 307 -7.74 3.18 19.62
CA ASN A 307 -6.94 2.50 20.65
C ASN A 307 -6.26 1.19 20.17
N TYR A 308 -6.88 0.46 19.24
CA TYR A 308 -6.50 -0.88 18.72
C TYR A 308 -5.77 -1.80 19.72
N THR A 309 -6.29 -1.89 20.95
CA THR A 309 -5.65 -2.56 22.09
C THR A 309 -6.17 -3.98 22.28
N ILE A 310 -5.27 -4.97 22.42
CA ILE A 310 -5.65 -6.35 22.74
C ILE A 310 -6.05 -6.43 24.21
N GLN A 311 -7.24 -6.98 24.50
CA GLN A 311 -7.72 -7.15 25.86
C GLN A 311 -7.15 -8.42 26.51
N SER A 312 -7.09 -8.43 27.85
CA SER A 312 -6.65 -9.59 28.62
C SER A 312 -7.53 -10.81 28.31
N GLY A 313 -6.89 -11.94 28.02
CA GLY A 313 -7.58 -13.20 27.68
C GLY A 313 -7.97 -13.33 26.21
N SER A 314 -7.65 -12.34 25.38
CA SER A 314 -7.89 -12.40 23.93
C SER A 314 -7.27 -13.65 23.31
N PRO A 315 -7.99 -14.34 22.39
CA PRO A 315 -7.50 -15.53 21.72
C PRO A 315 -6.38 -15.24 20.71
N VAL A 316 -6.10 -13.97 20.40
CA VAL A 316 -4.99 -13.59 19.50
C VAL A 316 -3.63 -13.55 20.20
N ILE A 317 -3.60 -13.59 21.53
CA ILE A 317 -2.37 -13.54 22.34
C ILE A 317 -1.58 -14.84 22.14
N GLY A 318 -0.34 -14.73 21.66
CA GLY A 318 0.57 -15.86 21.43
C GLY A 318 0.14 -16.84 20.31
N ALA A 319 -0.96 -16.56 19.60
CA ALA A 319 -1.51 -17.42 18.56
C ALA A 319 -0.86 -17.21 17.17
N GLY A 320 0.01 -16.20 17.05
CA GLY A 320 0.71 -15.87 15.81
C GLY A 320 1.89 -16.80 15.53
N THR A 321 2.36 -16.75 14.29
CA THR A 321 3.58 -17.45 13.85
C THR A 321 4.75 -16.49 13.66
N LYS A 322 5.97 -16.96 13.91
CA LYS A 322 7.19 -16.18 13.74
C LYS A 322 7.82 -16.48 12.38
N ILE A 323 8.22 -15.44 11.66
CA ILE A 323 9.05 -15.58 10.46
C ILE A 323 10.48 -15.09 10.69
N ILE A 324 11.38 -15.50 9.80
CA ILE A 324 12.73 -14.94 9.73
C ILE A 324 12.59 -13.44 9.40
N ASN A 325 13.38 -12.58 10.06
CA ASN A 325 13.37 -11.13 9.88
C ASN A 325 12.09 -10.39 10.31
N MET A 326 11.41 -10.89 11.35
CA MET A 326 10.43 -10.06 12.09
C MET A 326 11.09 -8.75 12.57
N PRO A 327 10.36 -7.62 12.54
CA PRO A 327 10.88 -6.37 13.09
C PRO A 327 11.05 -6.49 14.60
N ASN A 328 11.84 -5.58 15.18
CA ASN A 328 12.06 -5.55 16.63
C ASN A 328 10.92 -4.85 17.39
N LYS A 329 10.01 -4.16 16.67
CA LYS A 329 8.91 -3.38 17.24
C LYS A 329 7.59 -3.62 16.53
N ASP A 330 6.51 -3.57 17.31
CA ASP A 330 5.13 -3.61 16.82
C ASP A 330 4.64 -2.21 16.39
N TYR A 331 3.35 -2.08 16.06
CA TYR A 331 2.78 -0.79 15.61
C TYR A 331 2.91 0.33 16.65
N PHE A 332 2.77 -0.02 17.93
CA PHE A 332 2.82 0.92 19.05
C PHE A 332 4.25 1.16 19.57
N GLY A 333 5.25 0.53 18.94
CA GLY A 333 6.65 0.64 19.32
C GLY A 333 7.07 -0.28 20.47
N ASN A 334 6.22 -1.22 20.91
CA ASN A 334 6.58 -2.22 21.90
C ASN A 334 7.59 -3.20 21.31
N SER A 335 8.54 -3.65 22.13
CA SER A 335 9.50 -4.67 21.72
C SER A 335 8.82 -6.00 21.45
N ILE A 336 9.18 -6.62 20.33
CA ILE A 336 8.70 -7.96 19.99
C ILE A 336 9.64 -8.99 20.60
N SER A 337 9.19 -9.66 21.66
CA SER A 337 9.93 -10.73 22.33
C SER A 337 9.01 -11.90 22.64
N GLY A 338 9.49 -13.13 22.43
CA GLY A 338 8.73 -14.33 22.78
C GLY A 338 7.71 -14.76 21.71
N ALA A 339 6.55 -15.25 22.17
CA ALA A 339 5.44 -15.66 21.32
C ALA A 339 4.85 -14.44 20.59
N ILE A 340 4.38 -14.65 19.37
CA ILE A 340 3.87 -13.59 18.51
C ILE A 340 2.35 -13.53 18.66
N ASN A 341 1.81 -12.34 18.86
CA ASN A 341 0.37 -12.11 18.80
C ASN A 341 -0.06 -11.97 17.33
N ILE A 342 -1.28 -12.42 17.03
CA ILE A 342 -1.95 -12.05 15.78
C ILE A 342 -2.33 -10.57 15.88
N GLY A 343 -2.08 -9.80 14.83
CA GLY A 343 -2.38 -8.37 14.74
C GLY A 343 -1.19 -7.46 15.02
N ILE A 344 -1.50 -6.19 15.29
CA ILE A 344 -0.55 -5.09 15.30
C ILE A 344 0.12 -4.83 16.66
N SER A 345 -0.43 -5.36 17.75
CA SER A 345 0.10 -5.25 19.12
C SER A 345 0.78 -6.55 19.53
N GLN A 346 1.96 -6.46 20.15
CA GLN A 346 2.71 -7.60 20.70
C GLN A 346 2.76 -7.58 22.23
N LYS A 347 1.94 -6.72 22.85
CA LYS A 347 1.73 -6.65 24.30
C LYS A 347 0.34 -7.14 24.67
#